data_AF-A0A7T4B642-F1
#
_entry.id   AF-A0A7T4B642-F1
#
_cell.length_a   1.000
_cell.length_b   1.000
_cell.length_c   1.000
_cell.angle_alpha   90.00
_cell.angle_beta   90.00
_cell.angle_gamma   90.00
#
_symmetry.space_group_name_H-M   'P 1'
#
loop_
_entity.id
_entity.type
_entity.pdbx_description
1 polymer ?
#
loop_
_entity_poly.entity_id
_entity_poly.type
_entity_poly.pdbx_seq_one_letter_code
_entity_poly.pdbx_strand_id
1 'polypeptide(L)'
;MGILGLIGFVIVLGCFGVMSRTSRILLSLLLGASLYYWYSISAVFHGGSGPDMGELKVALTLLSANIGGFAVAAALGMMRKSSASPAHYAARKKAFFTFLAKWGLIYGVYAFVGGKLIDLALGEDGVGWFFMRVWGLYGFIALLLLWFFFKPKKAA
;
A
#
# COMPACT_ATOMS: atom_id res chain seq x y z
N MET A 1 -13.17 -21.15 2.79
CA MET A 1 -11.93 -20.35 2.89
C MET A 1 -10.75 -21.30 3.04
N GLY A 2 -9.72 -21.19 2.20
CA GLY A 2 -8.53 -22.06 2.30
C GLY A 2 -7.61 -21.69 3.46
N ILE A 3 -6.60 -22.53 3.73
CA ILE A 3 -5.59 -22.34 4.80
C ILE A 3 -4.94 -20.94 4.74
N LEU A 4 -4.63 -20.45 3.55
CA LEU A 4 -4.07 -19.10 3.34
C LEU A 4 -5.02 -17.99 3.81
N GLY A 5 -6.33 -18.17 3.62
CA GLY A 5 -7.34 -17.23 4.09
C GLY A 5 -7.45 -17.21 5.61
N LEU A 6 -7.32 -18.37 6.25
CA LEU A 6 -7.31 -18.48 7.71
C LEU A 6 -6.07 -17.80 8.32
N ILE A 7 -4.89 -18.04 7.73
CA ILE A 7 -3.64 -17.39 8.15
C ILE A 7 -3.76 -15.87 8.01
N GLY A 8 -4.23 -15.39 6.87
CA GLY A 8 -4.47 -13.96 6.65
C GLY A 8 -5.43 -13.36 7.67
N PHE A 9 -6.53 -14.05 7.98
CA PHE A 9 -7.50 -13.60 8.97
C PHE A 9 -6.90 -13.50 10.38
N VAL A 10 -6.13 -14.50 10.82
CA VAL A 10 -5.44 -14.49 12.13
C VAL A 10 -4.42 -13.35 12.19
N ILE A 11 -3.66 -13.12 11.12
CA ILE A 11 -2.72 -12.00 11.03
C ILE A 11 -3.46 -10.67 11.17
N VAL A 12 -4.59 -10.51 10.48
CA VAL A 12 -5.39 -9.28 10.54
C VAL A 12 -5.88 -9.02 11.97
N LEU A 13 -6.40 -10.04 12.65
CA LEU A 13 -6.85 -9.92 14.04
C LEU A 13 -5.70 -9.58 15.00
N GLY A 14 -4.56 -10.25 14.87
CA GLY A 14 -3.37 -9.98 15.69
C GLY A 14 -2.87 -8.54 15.51
N CYS A 15 -2.81 -8.07 14.26
CA CYS A 15 -2.47 -6.70 13.92
C CYS A 15 -3.49 -5.70 14.50
N PHE A 16 -4.79 -6.00 14.45
CA PHE A 16 -5.82 -5.16 15.07
C PHE A 16 -5.63 -5.01 16.59
N GLY A 17 -5.20 -6.08 17.28
CA GLY A 17 -4.95 -6.08 18.72
C GLY A 17 -3.73 -5.26 19.16
N VAL A 18 -2.78 -4.99 18.27
CA VAL A 18 -1.61 -4.14 18.57
C VAL A 18 -1.81 -2.67 18.20
N MET A 19 -2.84 -2.34 17.41
CA MET A 19 -3.07 -0.99 16.93
C MET A 19 -3.59 -0.02 18.00
N SER A 20 -3.17 1.25 17.86
CA SER A 20 -3.73 2.35 18.66
C SER A 20 -5.22 2.54 18.41
N ARG A 21 -5.95 3.12 19.38
CA ARG A 21 -7.38 3.44 19.23
C ARG A 21 -7.61 4.39 18.05
N THR A 22 -6.77 5.41 17.91
CA THR A 22 -6.84 6.39 16.81
C THR A 22 -6.67 5.72 15.45
N SER A 23 -5.68 4.83 15.29
CA SER A 23 -5.47 4.11 14.04
C SER A 23 -6.66 3.22 13.68
N ARG A 24 -7.25 2.53 14.66
CA ARG A 24 -8.45 1.71 14.45
C ARG A 24 -9.63 2.55 13.95
N ILE A 25 -9.89 3.70 14.56
CA ILE A 25 -10.96 4.61 14.14
C ILE A 25 -10.72 5.08 12.70
N LEU A 26 -9.52 5.58 12.39
CA LEU A 26 -9.19 6.07 11.04
C LEU A 26 -9.32 4.98 9.97
N LEU A 27 -8.86 3.75 10.26
CA LEU A 27 -8.99 2.63 9.33
C LEU A 27 -10.44 2.16 9.17
N SER A 28 -11.24 2.16 10.23
CA SER A 28 -12.67 1.86 10.13
C SER A 28 -13.39 2.90 9.26
N LEU A 29 -13.06 4.19 9.41
CA LEU A 29 -13.61 5.26 8.57
C LEU A 29 -13.18 5.10 7.11
N LEU A 30 -11.89 4.85 6.86
CA LEU A 30 -11.37 4.62 5.51
C LEU A 30 -12.04 3.39 4.86
N LEU A 31 -12.17 2.29 5.61
CA LEU A 31 -12.83 1.08 5.14
C LEU A 31 -14.31 1.35 4.83
N GLY A 32 -15.02 2.05 5.72
CA GLY A 32 -16.41 2.45 5.50
C GLY A 32 -16.58 3.30 4.23
N ALA A 33 -15.73 4.32 4.06
CA ALA A 33 -15.73 5.15 2.85
C ALA A 33 -15.40 4.33 1.59
N SER A 34 -14.50 3.35 1.71
CA SER A 34 -14.12 2.47 0.60
C SER A 34 -15.26 1.54 0.21
N LEU A 35 -15.92 0.92 1.19
CA LEU A 35 -17.09 0.07 0.95
C LEU A 35 -18.25 0.86 0.37
N TYR A 36 -18.49 2.08 0.88
CA TYR A 36 -19.50 2.98 0.31
C TYR A 36 -19.19 3.31 -1.15
N TYR A 37 -17.94 3.65 -1.47
CA TYR A 37 -17.54 3.95 -2.85
C TYR A 37 -17.68 2.72 -3.77
N TRP A 38 -17.25 1.55 -3.31
CA TRP A 38 -17.44 0.29 -4.05
C TRP A 38 -18.91 -0.02 -4.31
N TYR A 39 -19.76 0.24 -3.32
CA TYR A 39 -21.21 0.09 -3.46
C TYR A 39 -21.78 1.08 -4.48
N SER A 40 -21.36 2.36 -4.43
CA SER A 40 -21.87 3.40 -5.34
C SER A 40 -21.50 3.18 -6.80
N ILE A 41 -20.39 2.49 -7.09
CA ILE A 41 -19.95 2.19 -8.47
C ILE A 41 -20.32 0.76 -8.92
N SER A 42 -21.09 0.03 -8.11
CA SER A 42 -21.44 -1.34 -8.44
C SER A 42 -22.43 -1.40 -9.61
N ALA A 43 -22.39 -2.47 -10.39
CA ALA A 43 -23.23 -2.66 -11.58
C ALA A 43 -24.75 -2.53 -11.32
N VAL A 44 -25.17 -2.74 -10.07
CA VAL A 44 -26.56 -2.56 -9.60
C VAL A 44 -26.96 -1.08 -9.62
N PHE A 45 -26.04 -0.16 -9.33
CA PHE A 45 -26.25 1.29 -9.34
C PHE A 45 -25.87 1.95 -10.67
N HIS A 46 -25.05 1.27 -11.48
CA HIS A 46 -24.65 1.70 -12.84
C HIS A 46 -25.57 1.19 -13.95
N GLY A 47 -26.81 0.83 -13.65
CA GLY A 47 -27.78 0.38 -14.68
C GLY A 47 -27.29 -0.80 -15.54
N GLY A 48 -26.37 -1.62 -15.04
CA GLY A 48 -25.79 -2.76 -15.75
C GLY A 48 -24.54 -2.48 -16.59
N SER A 49 -24.09 -1.23 -16.80
CA SER A 49 -22.90 -0.94 -17.62
C SER A 49 -21.56 -1.21 -16.91
N GLY A 50 -21.59 -1.38 -15.59
CA GLY A 50 -20.39 -1.56 -14.76
C GLY A 50 -19.56 -0.28 -14.62
N PRO A 51 -18.54 -0.28 -13.74
CA PRO A 51 -17.74 0.90 -13.45
C PRO A 51 -16.78 1.24 -14.60
N ASP A 52 -16.58 2.54 -14.83
CA ASP A 52 -15.57 3.01 -15.78
C ASP A 52 -14.13 2.85 -15.24
N MET A 53 -13.13 3.04 -16.10
CA MET A 53 -11.72 2.87 -15.73
C MET A 53 -11.26 3.90 -14.68
N GLY A 54 -11.82 5.11 -14.67
CA GLY A 54 -11.54 6.13 -13.66
C GLY A 54 -12.07 5.74 -12.28
N GLU A 55 -13.31 5.26 -12.24
CA GLU A 55 -13.95 4.74 -11.03
C GLU A 55 -13.20 3.52 -10.48
N LEU A 56 -12.81 2.59 -11.35
CA LEU A 56 -12.00 1.43 -10.98
C LEU A 56 -10.64 1.85 -10.41
N LYS A 57 -9.99 2.87 -11.00
CA LYS A 57 -8.74 3.44 -10.49
C LYS A 57 -8.89 3.98 -9.07
N VAL A 58 -9.98 4.70 -8.79
CA VAL A 58 -10.28 5.21 -7.44
C VAL A 58 -10.54 4.06 -6.48
N ALA A 59 -11.36 3.08 -6.87
CA ALA A 59 -11.72 1.93 -6.04
C ALA A 59 -10.49 1.09 -5.64
N LEU A 60 -9.60 0.83 -6.60
CA LEU A 60 -8.32 0.15 -6.37
C LEU A 60 -7.33 1.00 -5.55
N THR A 61 -7.42 2.32 -5.68
CA THR A 61 -6.64 3.27 -4.86
C THR A 61 -7.07 3.20 -3.40
N LEU A 62 -8.37 3.24 -3.14
CA LEU A 62 -8.96 3.06 -1.81
C LEU A 62 -8.60 1.70 -1.22
N LEU A 63 -8.66 0.62 -2.00
CA LEU A 63 -8.23 -0.71 -1.54
C LEU A 63 -6.77 -0.71 -1.09
N SER A 64 -5.86 -0.12 -1.87
CA SER A 64 -4.45 -0.05 -1.47
C SER A 64 -4.20 0.90 -0.30
N ALA A 65 -4.99 1.96 -0.17
CA ALA A 65 -4.95 2.83 1.01
C ALA A 65 -5.35 2.07 2.28
N ASN A 66 -6.36 1.19 2.21
CA ASN A 66 -6.72 0.32 3.34
C ASN A 66 -5.58 -0.63 3.69
N ILE A 67 -5.01 -1.34 2.70
CA ILE A 67 -3.91 -2.30 2.93
C ILE A 67 -2.68 -1.59 3.49
N GLY A 68 -2.26 -0.49 2.85
CA GLY A 68 -1.09 0.29 3.27
C GLY A 68 -1.29 0.95 4.63
N GLY A 69 -2.45 1.55 4.86
CA GLY A 69 -2.82 2.14 6.15
C GLY A 69 -2.84 1.10 7.27
N PHE A 70 -3.37 -0.09 6.99
CA PHE A 70 -3.37 -1.22 7.93
C PHE A 70 -1.94 -1.64 8.29
N ALA A 71 -1.07 -1.84 7.30
CA ALA A 71 0.33 -2.19 7.50
C ALA A 71 1.08 -1.13 8.34
N VAL A 72 0.88 0.16 8.03
CA VAL A 72 1.47 1.28 8.79
C VAL A 72 0.97 1.29 10.23
N ALA A 73 -0.33 1.15 10.45
CA ALA A 73 -0.92 1.12 11.79
C ALA A 73 -0.41 -0.06 12.62
N ALA A 74 -0.28 -1.24 12.01
CA ALA A 74 0.24 -2.44 12.67
C ALA A 74 1.71 -2.24 13.05
N ALA A 75 2.53 -1.75 12.12
CA ALA A 75 3.94 -1.44 12.38
C ALA A 75 4.10 -0.43 13.52
N LEU A 76 3.31 0.65 13.53
CA LEU A 76 3.30 1.63 14.62
C LEU A 76 2.89 1.00 15.96
N GLY A 77 1.89 0.14 15.97
CA GLY A 77 1.47 -0.62 17.16
C GLY A 77 2.58 -1.51 17.72
N MET A 78 3.22 -2.30 16.85
CA MET A 78 4.35 -3.16 17.23
C MET A 78 5.57 -2.36 17.70
N MET A 79 5.90 -1.26 17.03
CA MET A 79 6.98 -0.37 17.46
C MET A 79 6.69 0.24 18.82
N ARG A 80 5.43 0.61 19.10
CA ARG A 80 5.05 1.14 20.41
C ARG A 80 5.23 0.10 21.52
N LYS A 81 4.80 -1.15 21.30
CA LYS A 81 4.95 -2.23 22.29
C LYS A 81 6.41 -2.64 22.54
N SER A 82 7.24 -2.58 21.51
CA SER A 82 8.67 -2.96 21.59
C SER A 82 9.59 -1.82 22.07
N SER A 83 9.05 -0.64 22.35
CA SER A 83 9.85 0.51 22.80
C SER A 83 9.89 0.61 24.32
N ALA A 84 11.09 0.64 24.89
CA ALA A 84 11.31 0.79 26.34
C ALA A 84 10.89 2.16 26.91
N SER A 85 10.81 3.20 26.08
CA SER A 85 10.43 4.55 26.53
C SER A 85 9.69 5.34 25.45
N PRO A 86 8.95 6.41 25.82
CA PRO A 86 8.31 7.30 24.85
C PRO A 86 9.29 7.95 23.88
N ALA A 87 10.48 8.35 24.35
CA ALA A 87 11.53 8.95 23.53
C ALA A 87 12.07 7.94 22.49
N HIS A 88 12.28 6.69 22.91
CA HIS A 88 12.72 5.62 22.01
C HIS A 88 11.67 5.33 20.92
N TYR A 89 10.38 5.32 21.29
CA TYR A 89 9.29 5.18 20.32
C TYR A 89 9.26 6.34 19.32
N ALA A 90 9.44 7.59 19.77
CA ALA A 90 9.47 8.76 18.90
C ALA A 90 10.61 8.70 17.88
N ALA A 91 11.80 8.28 18.30
CA ALA A 91 12.95 8.08 17.42
C ALA A 91 12.68 7.00 16.34
N ARG A 92 12.16 5.83 16.74
CA ARG A 92 11.79 4.75 15.80
C ARG A 92 10.70 5.18 14.83
N LYS A 93 9.66 5.85 15.33
CA LYS A 93 8.57 6.42 14.52
C LYS A 93 9.13 7.38 13.47
N LYS A 94 10.02 8.30 13.85
CA LYS A 94 10.66 9.23 12.91
C LYS A 94 11.43 8.49 11.82
N ALA A 95 12.31 7.56 12.20
CA ALA A 95 13.08 6.76 11.25
C ALA A 95 12.20 5.96 10.28
N PHE A 96 11.13 5.36 10.79
CA PHE A 96 10.14 4.64 9.98
C PHE A 96 9.46 5.54 8.95
N PHE A 97 8.97 6.72 9.36
CA PHE A 97 8.36 7.65 8.41
C PHE A 97 9.37 8.23 7.42
N THR A 98 10.61 8.50 7.82
CA THR A 98 11.67 8.92 6.89
C THR A 98 11.96 7.83 5.85
N PHE A 99 12.00 6.57 6.27
CA PHE A 99 12.15 5.43 5.36
C PHE A 99 10.98 5.35 4.39
N LEU A 100 9.75 5.37 4.88
CA LEU A 100 8.54 5.31 4.04
C LEU A 100 8.47 6.48 3.06
N ALA A 101 8.76 7.70 3.50
CA ALA A 101 8.75 8.88 2.63
C ALA A 101 9.80 8.77 1.52
N LYS A 102 11.03 8.40 1.87
CA LYS A 102 12.12 8.27 0.91
C LYS A 102 11.82 7.20 -0.14
N TRP A 103 11.51 5.98 0.29
CA TRP A 103 11.29 4.87 -0.63
C TRP A 103 9.94 4.93 -1.32
N GLY A 104 8.91 5.45 -0.65
CA GLY A 104 7.61 5.72 -1.23
C GLY A 104 7.68 6.76 -2.34
N LEU A 105 8.49 7.81 -2.18
CA LEU A 105 8.72 8.81 -3.23
C LEU A 105 9.43 8.19 -4.44
N ILE A 106 10.51 7.44 -4.20
CA ILE A 106 11.25 6.76 -5.28
C ILE A 106 10.34 5.79 -6.02
N TYR A 107 9.56 4.99 -5.29
CA TYR A 107 8.57 4.09 -5.88
C TYR A 107 7.50 4.84 -6.67
N GLY A 108 7.01 5.97 -6.15
CA GLY A 108 6.03 6.81 -6.84
C GLY A 108 6.55 7.33 -8.18
N VAL A 109 7.78 7.82 -8.22
CA VAL A 109 8.45 8.25 -9.47
C VAL A 109 8.63 7.07 -10.42
N TYR A 110 9.12 5.93 -9.92
CA TYR A 110 9.28 4.70 -10.70
C TYR A 110 7.95 4.23 -11.32
N ALA A 111 6.87 4.18 -10.53
CA ALA A 111 5.55 3.78 -10.98
C ALA A 111 4.97 4.75 -12.01
N PHE A 112 5.18 6.06 -11.81
CA PHE A 112 4.72 7.09 -12.73
C PHE A 112 5.45 7.01 -14.08
N VAL A 113 6.79 7.02 -14.05
CA VAL A 113 7.62 6.97 -15.27
C VAL A 113 7.41 5.65 -16.00
N GLY A 114 7.46 4.52 -15.28
CA GLY A 114 7.22 3.20 -15.87
C GLY A 114 5.84 3.09 -16.50
N GLY A 115 4.81 3.62 -15.84
CA GLY A 115 3.45 3.66 -16.40
C GLY A 115 3.39 4.44 -17.70
N LYS A 116 3.99 5.63 -17.75
CA LYS A 116 4.02 6.46 -18.96
C LYS A 116 4.80 5.85 -20.11
N LEU A 117 5.89 5.15 -19.84
CA LEU A 117 6.65 4.43 -20.86
C LEU A 117 5.84 3.28 -21.46
N ILE A 118 5.06 2.57 -20.63
CA ILE A 118 4.18 1.48 -21.10
C ILE A 118 3.02 2.04 -21.92
N ASP A 119 2.36 3.11 -21.46
CA ASP A 119 1.31 3.79 -22.21
C ASP A 119 1.84 4.20 -23.60
N LEU A 120 3.04 4.78 -23.66
CA LEU A 120 3.69 5.16 -24.92
C LEU A 120 4.01 3.97 -25.83
N ALA A 121 4.47 2.86 -25.26
CA ALA A 121 4.86 1.67 -26.02
C ALA A 121 3.65 0.90 -26.58
N LEU A 122 2.51 0.93 -25.88
CA LEU A 122 1.30 0.22 -26.28
C LEU A 122 0.30 1.11 -27.04
N GLY A 123 0.48 2.43 -27.02
CA GLY A 123 -0.42 3.38 -27.67
C GLY A 123 -1.79 3.52 -26.99
N GLU A 124 -1.95 2.97 -25.78
CA GLU A 124 -3.20 2.98 -25.01
C GLU A 124 -3.00 3.67 -23.66
N ASP A 125 -3.68 4.79 -23.47
CA ASP A 125 -3.63 5.55 -22.23
C ASP A 125 -4.26 4.77 -21.06
N GLY A 126 -3.47 4.51 -20.01
CA GLY A 126 -3.94 3.95 -18.74
C GLY A 126 -3.62 2.48 -18.54
N VAL A 127 -3.19 1.75 -19.56
CA VAL A 127 -2.71 0.36 -19.45
C VAL A 127 -1.45 0.30 -18.58
N GLY A 128 -0.54 1.26 -18.75
CA GLY A 128 0.67 1.38 -17.96
C GLY A 128 0.40 1.60 -16.48
N TRP A 129 -0.63 2.38 -16.11
CA TRP A 129 -1.04 2.50 -14.72
C TRP A 129 -1.44 1.16 -14.12
N PHE A 130 -2.26 0.38 -14.84
CA PHE A 130 -2.70 -0.94 -14.37
C PHE A 130 -1.53 -1.91 -14.26
N PHE A 131 -0.63 -1.91 -15.24
CA PHE A 131 0.56 -2.75 -15.23
C PHE A 131 1.47 -2.43 -14.03
N MET A 132 1.76 -1.16 -13.78
CA MET A 132 2.57 -0.74 -12.64
C MET A 132 1.87 -1.02 -11.30
N ARG A 133 0.54 -1.09 -11.29
CA ARG A 133 -0.22 -1.45 -10.08
C ARG A 133 -0.10 -2.92 -9.72
N VAL A 134 -0.17 -3.81 -10.71
CA VAL A 134 -0.10 -5.27 -10.50
C VAL A 134 1.34 -5.74 -10.37
N TRP A 135 2.24 -5.24 -11.22
CA TRP A 135 3.61 -5.75 -11.36
C TRP A 135 4.69 -4.79 -10.86
N GLY A 136 4.39 -3.49 -10.79
CA GLY A 136 5.40 -2.47 -10.47
C GLY A 136 6.06 -2.67 -9.11
N LEU A 137 5.34 -3.16 -8.10
CA LEU A 137 5.96 -3.44 -6.80
C LEU A 137 7.02 -4.54 -6.89
N TYR A 138 6.76 -5.61 -7.63
CA TYR A 138 7.72 -6.71 -7.81
C TYR A 138 8.95 -6.26 -8.60
N GLY A 139 8.74 -5.50 -9.67
CA GLY A 139 9.82 -4.89 -10.44
C GLY A 139 10.67 -3.95 -9.59
N PHE A 140 10.03 -3.13 -8.75
CA PHE A 140 10.73 -2.24 -7.83
C PHE A 140 11.55 -3.00 -6.80
N ILE A 141 10.99 -4.05 -6.19
CA ILE A 141 11.72 -4.90 -5.23
C ILE A 141 12.92 -5.56 -5.90
N ALA A 142 12.76 -6.08 -7.13
CA ALA A 142 13.88 -6.66 -7.87
C ALA A 142 15.00 -5.64 -8.10
N LEU A 143 14.67 -4.41 -8.53
CA LEU A 143 15.64 -3.32 -8.70
C LEU A 143 16.32 -2.93 -7.39
N LEU A 144 15.58 -2.89 -6.29
CA LEU A 144 16.15 -2.65 -4.96
C LEU A 144 17.15 -3.74 -4.56
N LEU A 145 16.79 -5.01 -4.74
CA LEU A 145 17.67 -6.14 -4.44
C LEU A 145 18.93 -6.07 -5.29
N LEU A 146 18.80 -5.84 -6.61
CA LEU A 146 19.94 -5.66 -7.50
C LEU A 146 20.83 -4.51 -7.03
N TRP A 147 20.26 -3.35 -6.69
CA TRP A 147 21.03 -2.23 -6.14
C TRP A 147 21.80 -2.63 -4.89
N PHE A 148 21.19 -3.38 -3.96
CA PHE A 148 21.89 -3.84 -2.75
C PHE A 148 23.00 -4.87 -3.04
N PHE A 149 22.81 -5.77 -4.00
CA PHE A 149 23.83 -6.75 -4.40
C PHE A 149 25.02 -6.11 -5.13
N PHE A 150 24.76 -5.12 -5.98
CA PHE A 150 25.78 -4.47 -6.80
C PHE A 150 26.33 -3.18 -6.19
N LYS A 151 25.79 -2.71 -5.06
CA LYS A 151 26.31 -1.55 -4.37
C LYS A 151 27.75 -1.85 -3.95
N PRO A 152 28.75 -1.09 -4.43
CA PRO A 152 30.12 -1.28 -4.01
C PRO A 152 30.18 -1.15 -2.48
N LYS A 153 30.69 -2.20 -1.83
CA LYS A 153 30.96 -2.14 -0.39
C LYS A 153 31.94 -0.99 -0.20
N LYS A 154 31.56 0.03 0.59
CA LYS A 154 32.53 1.04 1.02
C LYS A 154 33.67 0.28 1.67
N ALA A 155 34.88 0.41 1.12
CA ALA A 155 36.09 0.00 1.81
C ALA A 155 36.09 0.73 3.16
N ALA A 156 36.12 -0.03 4.24
CA ALA A 156 36.24 0.49 5.60
C ALA A 156 37.61 1.13 5.81
#